data_AF-A0A8S2A3H7-F1
#
_entry.id   AF-A0A8S2A3H7-F1
#
_cell.length_a   1.000
_cell.length_b   1.000
_cell.length_c   1.000
_cell.angle_alpha   90.00
_cell.angle_beta   90.00
_cell.angle_gamma   90.00
#
_symmetry.space_group_name_H-M   'P 1'
#
loop_
_entity.id
_entity.type
_entity.pdbx_description
1 polymer ?
#
loop_
_entity_poly.entity_id
_entity_poly.type
_entity_poly.pdbx_seq_one_letter_code
_entity_poly.pdbx_strand_id
1 'polypeptide(L)'
;MVAYQDTEKAQHRSQTYSNASMSDRNVHGPHIHLSGRKSHKQIQEEMEEELERPVSLGEVFIKTHTKPDGMYVDRKTEKIAQTYEKNVQEKFSELENAAREAEHSRAVANQKDKVEHLSLVEKYMRATYLAFLDFMETHSTSATTKPVSNGLRATFPTTTPAAS
;
A
#
# COMPACT_ATOMS: atom_id res chain seq x y z
N MET A 1 -2.47 -27.59 59.60
CA MET A 1 -2.62 -26.19 59.15
C MET A 1 -3.06 -26.21 57.69
N VAL A 2 -4.06 -25.42 57.32
CA VAL A 2 -4.47 -25.26 55.90
C VAL A 2 -3.48 -24.30 55.24
N ALA A 3 -3.00 -24.62 54.03
CA ALA A 3 -2.13 -23.72 53.30
C ALA A 3 -2.88 -22.44 52.93
N TYR A 4 -2.22 -21.29 52.96
CA TYR A 4 -2.87 -19.99 52.67
C TYR A 4 -3.60 -19.99 51.32
N GLN A 5 -3.06 -20.68 50.32
CA GLN A 5 -3.62 -20.79 48.96
C GLN A 5 -4.98 -21.51 48.93
N ASP A 6 -5.23 -22.41 49.88
CA ASP A 6 -6.48 -23.19 49.95
C ASP A 6 -7.59 -22.45 50.71
N THR A 7 -7.30 -21.25 51.24
CA THR A 7 -8.32 -20.44 51.90
C THR A 7 -9.29 -19.83 50.90
N GLU A 8 -10.57 -19.79 51.25
CA GLU A 8 -11.60 -19.16 50.41
C GLU A 8 -11.26 -17.70 50.04
N LYS A 9 -10.62 -16.97 50.97
CA LYS A 9 -10.15 -15.60 50.73
C LYS A 9 -9.09 -15.55 49.62
N ALA A 10 -8.13 -16.47 49.62
CA ALA A 10 -7.10 -16.53 48.57
C ALA A 10 -7.70 -16.94 47.23
N GLN A 11 -8.59 -17.94 47.22
CA GLN A 11 -9.28 -18.39 46.01
C GLN A 11 -10.17 -17.29 45.40
N HIS A 12 -10.95 -16.57 46.22
CA HIS A 12 -11.79 -15.46 45.76
C HIS A 12 -10.97 -14.32 45.15
N ARG A 13 -9.84 -13.96 45.78
CA ARG A 13 -8.91 -12.94 45.22
C ARG A 13 -8.34 -13.40 43.88
N SER A 14 -7.94 -14.67 43.78
CA SER A 14 -7.43 -15.26 42.54
C SER A 14 -8.49 -15.25 41.43
N GLN A 15 -9.72 -15.66 41.72
CA GLN A 15 -10.83 -15.65 40.76
C GLN A 15 -11.15 -14.24 40.29
N THR A 16 -11.21 -13.27 41.21
CA THR A 16 -11.47 -11.87 40.88
C THR A 16 -10.40 -11.32 39.95
N TYR A 17 -9.13 -11.60 40.23
CA TYR A 17 -8.01 -11.13 39.41
C TYR A 17 -7.99 -11.82 38.04
N SER A 18 -8.20 -13.14 37.99
CA SER A 18 -8.29 -13.91 36.75
C SER A 18 -9.44 -13.42 35.85
N ASN A 19 -10.60 -13.15 36.44
CA ASN A 19 -11.76 -12.64 35.69
C ASN A 19 -11.49 -11.22 35.16
N ALA A 20 -10.75 -10.40 35.91
CA ALA A 20 -10.33 -9.09 35.44
C ALA A 20 -9.30 -9.18 34.31
N SER A 21 -8.31 -10.08 34.41
CA SER A 21 -7.27 -10.26 33.39
C SER A 21 -7.80 -10.87 32.09
N MET A 22 -8.83 -11.71 32.17
CA MET A 22 -9.52 -12.32 31.03
C MET A 22 -10.71 -11.48 30.54
N SER A 23 -10.93 -10.29 31.10
CA SER A 23 -12.11 -9.49 30.74
C SER A 23 -12.00 -8.91 29.32
N ASP A 24 -13.05 -9.09 28.53
CA ASP A 24 -13.18 -8.51 27.19
C ASP A 24 -13.58 -7.03 27.20
N ARG A 25 -13.29 -6.29 28.30
CA ARG A 25 -13.70 -4.88 28.46
C ARG A 25 -13.18 -3.97 27.34
N ASN A 26 -12.13 -4.38 26.63
CA ASN A 26 -11.56 -3.66 25.48
C ASN A 26 -11.90 -4.31 24.11
N VAL A 27 -12.92 -5.18 24.04
CA VAL A 27 -13.45 -5.87 22.83
C VAL A 27 -12.50 -6.87 22.15
N HIS A 28 -11.19 -6.76 22.38
CA HIS A 28 -10.17 -7.56 21.71
C HIS A 28 -9.58 -8.67 22.60
N GLY A 29 -10.10 -8.80 23.83
CA GLY A 29 -9.64 -9.76 24.81
C GLY A 29 -8.17 -9.58 25.25
N PRO A 30 -7.65 -10.52 26.03
CA PRO A 30 -6.25 -10.58 26.40
C PRO A 30 -5.36 -10.76 25.17
N HIS A 31 -4.21 -10.12 25.17
CA HIS A 31 -3.19 -10.36 24.16
C HIS A 31 -2.39 -11.61 24.51
N ILE A 32 -2.21 -12.53 23.56
CA ILE A 32 -1.63 -13.85 23.80
C ILE A 32 -0.49 -14.11 22.80
N HIS A 33 0.64 -14.61 23.30
CA HIS A 33 1.80 -15.04 22.51
C HIS A 33 2.00 -16.56 22.62
N LEU A 34 2.41 -17.22 21.52
CA LEU A 34 2.71 -18.65 21.49
C LEU A 34 4.18 -18.98 21.76
N SER A 35 5.04 -17.97 21.92
CA SER A 35 6.47 -18.15 22.12
C SER A 35 6.89 -18.76 23.47
N GLY A 36 5.92 -18.97 24.36
CA GLY A 36 6.18 -19.43 25.73
C GLY A 36 7.11 -18.46 26.46
N ARG A 37 8.27 -18.96 26.91
CA ARG A 37 9.28 -18.16 27.63
C ARG A 37 10.31 -17.50 26.73
N LYS A 38 10.25 -17.73 25.40
CA LYS A 38 11.22 -17.15 24.46
C LYS A 38 10.87 -15.70 24.16
N SER A 39 11.89 -14.85 24.17
CA SER A 39 11.79 -13.46 23.71
C SER A 39 11.72 -13.40 22.18
N HIS A 40 11.20 -12.30 21.64
CA HIS A 40 11.17 -12.06 20.19
C HIS A 40 12.58 -12.12 19.57
N LYS A 41 13.61 -11.66 20.29
CA LYS A 41 15.00 -11.74 19.84
C LYS A 41 15.50 -13.18 19.71
N GLN A 42 15.22 -14.03 20.71
CA GLN A 42 15.60 -15.45 20.64
C GLN A 42 14.90 -16.17 19.51
N ILE A 43 13.62 -15.84 19.27
CA ILE A 43 12.86 -16.43 18.16
C ILE A 43 13.40 -15.95 16.82
N GLN A 44 13.80 -14.68 16.74
CA GLN A 44 14.47 -14.16 15.57
C GLN A 44 15.77 -14.93 15.29
N GLU A 45 16.64 -15.07 16.29
CA GLU A 45 17.91 -15.82 16.16
C GLU A 45 17.66 -17.28 15.71
N GLU A 46 16.69 -17.97 16.31
CA GLU A 46 16.32 -19.33 15.92
C GLU A 46 15.74 -19.42 14.50
N MET A 47 14.92 -18.44 14.09
CA MET A 47 14.39 -18.38 12.73
C MET A 47 15.48 -18.03 11.70
N GLU A 48 16.44 -17.18 12.06
CA GLU A 48 17.59 -16.83 11.23
C GLU A 48 18.53 -18.03 11.05
N GLU A 49 18.71 -18.85 12.08
CA GLU A 49 19.44 -20.12 12.02
C GLU A 49 18.70 -21.15 11.14
N GLU A 50 17.38 -21.30 11.31
CA GLU A 50 16.55 -22.24 10.53
C GLU A 50 16.45 -21.87 9.04
N LEU A 51 16.37 -20.57 8.72
CA LEU A 51 16.16 -20.07 7.36
C LEU A 51 17.44 -19.62 6.67
N GLU A 52 18.57 -19.61 7.37
CA GLU A 52 19.89 -19.13 6.92
C GLU A 52 19.84 -17.72 6.27
N ARG A 53 18.92 -16.86 6.73
CA ARG A 53 18.74 -15.49 6.23
C ARG A 53 18.29 -14.56 7.35
N PRO A 54 18.54 -13.24 7.24
CA PRO A 54 17.98 -12.28 8.17
C PRO A 54 16.45 -12.32 8.14
N VAL A 55 15.84 -12.29 9.32
CA VAL A 55 14.38 -12.36 9.50
C VAL A 55 13.86 -11.00 9.94
N SER A 56 12.79 -10.56 9.32
CA SER A 56 12.15 -9.28 9.65
C SER A 56 11.31 -9.41 10.93
N LEU A 57 11.12 -8.28 11.63
CA LEU A 57 10.27 -8.23 12.81
C LEU A 57 8.82 -8.67 12.52
N GLY A 58 8.32 -8.41 11.31
CA GLY A 58 6.99 -8.87 10.89
C GLY A 58 6.88 -10.39 10.81
N GLU A 59 7.94 -11.07 10.36
CA GLU A 59 7.97 -12.54 10.32
C GLU A 59 8.04 -13.15 11.72
N VAL A 60 8.83 -12.55 12.61
CA VAL A 60 8.86 -12.93 14.03
C VAL A 60 7.47 -12.71 14.66
N PHE A 61 6.80 -11.61 14.35
CA PHE A 61 5.45 -11.32 14.83
C PHE A 61 4.45 -12.37 14.37
N ILE A 62 4.47 -12.75 13.09
CA ILE A 62 3.61 -13.83 12.55
C ILE A 62 3.91 -15.15 13.26
N LYS A 63 5.18 -15.57 13.36
CA LYS A 63 5.56 -16.83 14.03
C LYS A 63 5.07 -16.89 15.48
N THR A 64 5.09 -15.77 16.19
CA THR A 64 4.75 -15.70 17.62
C THR A 64 3.27 -15.59 17.92
N HIS A 65 2.45 -15.18 16.94
CA HIS A 65 1.02 -14.93 17.17
C HIS A 65 0.09 -15.62 16.17
N THR A 66 0.63 -16.52 15.36
CA THR A 66 -0.13 -17.32 14.40
C THR A 66 -0.07 -18.79 14.78
N LYS A 67 -1.23 -19.44 14.79
CA LYS A 67 -1.35 -20.88 15.04
C LYS A 67 -0.87 -21.68 13.82
N PRO A 68 -0.61 -23.00 13.94
CA PRO A 68 -0.29 -23.84 12.78
C PRO A 68 -1.33 -23.78 11.66
N ASP A 69 -2.61 -23.51 11.99
CA ASP A 69 -3.70 -23.33 11.03
C ASP A 69 -3.63 -22.00 10.24
N GLY A 70 -2.63 -21.15 10.51
CA GLY A 70 -2.46 -19.83 9.89
C GLY A 70 -3.33 -18.72 10.49
N MET A 71 -4.20 -19.04 11.45
CA MET A 71 -5.05 -18.05 12.13
C MET A 71 -4.31 -17.33 13.28
N TYR A 72 -4.62 -16.05 13.47
CA TYR A 72 -4.13 -15.29 14.62
C TYR A 72 -4.71 -15.80 15.94
N VAL A 73 -3.89 -15.71 16.99
CA VAL A 73 -4.24 -16.22 18.33
C VAL A 73 -5.31 -15.36 19.02
N ASP A 74 -5.25 -14.04 18.79
CA ASP A 74 -6.19 -13.08 19.34
C ASP A 74 -6.53 -11.98 18.31
N ARG A 75 -7.68 -11.33 18.50
CA ARG A 75 -8.19 -10.30 17.59
C ARG A 75 -7.35 -9.03 17.58
N LYS A 76 -6.64 -8.74 18.68
CA LYS A 76 -5.78 -7.55 18.77
C LYS A 76 -4.57 -7.73 17.85
N THR A 77 -3.96 -8.90 17.87
CA THR A 77 -2.85 -9.26 16.98
C THR A 77 -3.28 -9.19 15.52
N GLU A 78 -4.42 -9.78 15.18
CA GLU A 78 -4.96 -9.72 13.81
C GLU A 78 -5.09 -8.27 13.33
N LYS A 79 -5.66 -7.39 14.16
CA LYS A 79 -5.80 -5.97 13.85
C LYS A 79 -4.47 -5.24 13.71
N ILE A 80 -3.48 -5.58 14.55
CA ILE A 80 -2.11 -5.04 14.43
C ILE A 80 -1.51 -5.45 13.09
N ALA A 81 -1.63 -6.72 12.71
CA ALA A 81 -1.11 -7.22 11.44
C ALA A 81 -1.77 -6.53 10.24
N GLN A 82 -3.11 -6.43 10.22
CA GLN A 82 -3.87 -5.75 9.18
C GLN A 82 -3.47 -4.27 9.06
N THR A 83 -3.26 -3.60 10.19
CA THR A 83 -2.83 -2.19 10.20
C THR A 83 -1.42 -2.04 9.63
N TYR A 84 -0.51 -2.95 10.01
CA TYR A 84 0.84 -2.98 9.48
C TYR A 84 0.85 -3.18 7.97
N GLU A 85 0.12 -4.18 7.46
CA GLU A 85 0.00 -4.46 6.03
C GLU A 85 -0.54 -3.24 5.26
N LYS A 86 -1.59 -2.60 5.78
CA LYS A 86 -2.15 -1.39 5.18
C LYS A 86 -1.12 -0.26 5.11
N ASN A 87 -0.40 -0.02 6.20
CA ASN A 87 0.62 1.03 6.26
C ASN A 87 1.77 0.76 5.27
N VAL A 88 2.17 -0.51 5.12
CA VAL A 88 3.18 -0.93 4.15
C VAL A 88 2.69 -0.62 2.73
N GLN A 89 1.47 -1.03 2.38
CA GLN A 89 0.90 -0.77 1.07
C GLN A 89 0.77 0.73 0.75
N GLU A 90 0.33 1.53 1.73
CA GLU A 90 0.26 2.99 1.62
C GLU A 90 1.63 3.59 1.33
N LYS A 91 2.67 3.18 2.08
CA LYS A 91 4.04 3.66 1.84
C LYS A 91 4.59 3.27 0.48
N PHE A 92 4.31 2.06 0.00
CA PHE A 92 4.67 1.69 -1.37
C PHE A 92 3.98 2.57 -2.41
N SER A 93 2.69 2.87 -2.21
CA SER A 93 1.91 3.70 -3.13
C SER A 93 2.39 5.15 -3.13
N GLU A 94 2.73 5.70 -1.97
CA GLU A 94 3.34 7.03 -1.83
C GLU A 94 4.67 7.12 -2.59
N LEU A 95 5.54 6.12 -2.45
CA LEU A 95 6.84 6.09 -3.14
C LEU A 95 6.69 6.02 -4.66
N GLU A 96 5.75 5.20 -5.15
CA GLU A 96 5.48 5.10 -6.59
C GLU A 96 4.95 6.42 -7.16
N ASN A 97 4.01 7.07 -6.45
CA ASN A 97 3.48 8.35 -6.85
C ASN A 97 4.56 9.43 -6.86
N ALA A 98 5.41 9.49 -5.82
CA ALA A 98 6.52 10.42 -5.75
C ALA A 98 7.52 10.23 -6.91
N ALA A 99 7.82 8.98 -7.27
CA ALA A 99 8.67 8.68 -8.41
C ALA A 99 8.05 9.18 -9.74
N ARG A 100 6.75 8.93 -9.94
CA ARG A 100 6.00 9.37 -11.13
C ARG A 100 5.93 10.89 -11.24
N GLU A 101 5.67 11.58 -10.13
CA GLU A 101 5.64 13.04 -10.07
C GLU A 101 7.02 13.65 -10.36
N ALA A 102 8.09 13.05 -9.85
CA ALA A 102 9.45 13.49 -10.14
C ALA A 102 9.80 13.33 -11.62
N GLU A 103 9.40 12.22 -12.25
CA GLU A 103 9.58 12.01 -13.69
C GLU A 103 8.77 13.01 -14.53
N HIS A 104 7.49 13.21 -14.19
CA HIS A 104 6.64 14.19 -14.86
C HIS A 104 7.19 15.61 -14.74
N SER A 105 7.65 16.01 -13.55
CA SER A 105 8.27 17.32 -13.32
C SER A 105 9.50 17.53 -14.20
N ARG A 106 10.36 16.51 -14.35
CA ARG A 106 11.51 16.56 -15.26
C ARG A 106 11.10 16.68 -16.72
N ALA A 107 10.09 15.92 -17.15
CA ALA A 107 9.59 15.99 -18.52
C ALA A 107 9.03 17.39 -18.83
N VAL A 108 8.28 17.97 -17.90
CA VAL A 108 7.72 19.33 -18.03
C VAL A 108 8.82 20.39 -18.08
N ALA A 109 9.85 20.31 -17.22
CA ALA A 109 10.97 21.24 -17.27
C ALA A 109 11.69 21.20 -18.63
N ASN A 110 11.99 20.00 -19.12
CA ASN A 110 12.63 19.81 -20.42
C ASN A 110 11.76 20.31 -21.59
N GLN A 111 10.43 20.17 -21.52
CA GLN A 111 9.52 20.71 -22.52
C GLN A 111 9.46 22.23 -22.45
N LYS A 112 9.41 22.80 -21.25
CA LYS A 112 9.38 24.25 -21.03
C LYS A 112 10.59 24.91 -21.68
N ASP A 113 11.80 24.40 -21.47
CA ASP A 113 13.02 24.97 -22.07
C ASP A 113 12.96 24.99 -23.61
N LYS A 114 12.40 23.93 -24.22
CA LYS A 114 12.19 23.87 -25.68
C LYS A 114 11.17 24.91 -26.15
N VAL A 115 10.08 25.08 -25.41
CA VAL A 115 9.03 26.06 -25.73
C VAL A 115 9.57 27.49 -25.64
N GLU A 116 10.33 27.81 -24.58
CA GLU A 116 10.98 29.12 -24.43
C GLU A 116 11.93 29.41 -25.60
N HIS A 117 12.75 28.43 -25.98
CA HIS A 117 13.64 28.57 -27.13
C HIS A 117 12.87 28.81 -28.45
N LEU A 118 11.84 28.01 -28.73
CA LEU A 118 11.01 28.17 -29.93
C LEU A 118 10.30 29.52 -29.96
N SER A 119 9.80 29.99 -28.81
CA SER A 119 9.18 31.31 -28.69
C SER A 119 10.16 32.44 -29.03
N LEU A 120 11.42 32.31 -28.60
CA LEU A 120 12.47 33.29 -28.93
C LEU A 120 12.79 33.30 -30.44
N VAL A 121 12.90 32.11 -31.06
CA VAL A 121 13.10 31.99 -32.51
C VAL A 121 11.93 32.60 -33.27
N GLU A 122 10.69 32.30 -32.89
CA GLU A 122 9.51 32.90 -33.49
C GLU A 122 9.54 34.43 -33.39
N LYS A 123 9.86 34.97 -32.21
CA LYS A 123 9.97 36.41 -31.98
C LYS A 123 11.00 37.06 -32.91
N TYR A 124 12.17 36.45 -33.06
CA TYR A 124 13.20 36.94 -33.99
C TYR A 124 12.72 36.92 -35.44
N MET A 125 12.14 35.81 -35.89
CA MET A 125 11.66 35.64 -37.27
C MET A 125 10.54 36.65 -37.62
N ARG A 126 9.61 36.90 -36.71
CA ARG A 126 8.57 37.94 -36.89
C ARG A 126 9.16 39.35 -37.03
N ALA A 127 10.26 39.63 -36.35
CA ALA A 127 10.91 40.93 -36.40
C ALA A 127 11.71 41.14 -37.70
N THR A 128 12.30 40.07 -38.25
CA THR A 128 13.26 40.18 -39.35
C THR A 128 12.72 39.78 -40.73
N TYR A 129 11.64 39.00 -40.80
CA TYR A 129 11.27 38.30 -42.04
C TYR A 129 9.82 38.55 -42.48
N LEU A 130 9.61 39.40 -43.48
CA LEU A 130 8.28 39.75 -44.00
C LEU A 130 7.54 38.55 -44.63
N ALA A 131 8.25 37.68 -45.36
CA ALA A 131 7.65 36.48 -45.95
C ALA A 131 7.17 35.46 -44.90
N PHE A 132 7.78 35.47 -43.71
CA PHE A 132 7.33 34.63 -42.60
C PHE A 132 6.00 35.12 -42.02
N LEU A 133 5.74 36.44 -42.01
CA LEU A 133 4.47 37.01 -41.56
C LEU A 133 3.32 36.61 -42.49
N ASP A 134 3.53 36.70 -43.80
CA ASP A 134 2.56 36.26 -44.83
C ASP A 134 2.28 34.75 -44.74
N PHE A 135 3.33 33.94 -44.53
CA PHE A 135 3.19 32.52 -44.25
C PHE A 135 2.36 32.25 -42.98
N MET A 136 2.63 32.96 -41.87
CA MET A 136 1.85 32.78 -40.65
C MET A 136 0.39 33.22 -40.84
N GLU A 137 0.12 34.30 -41.57
CA GLU A 137 -1.23 34.77 -41.85
C GLU A 137 -2.04 33.77 -42.68
N THR A 138 -1.40 33.14 -43.67
CA THR A 138 -2.01 32.10 -44.51
C THR A 138 -2.22 30.77 -43.78
N HIS A 139 -1.37 30.42 -42.81
CA HIS A 139 -1.42 29.14 -42.10
C HIS A 139 -2.01 29.19 -40.68
N SER A 140 -2.34 30.36 -40.14
CA SER A 140 -2.87 30.51 -38.76
C SER A 140 -4.38 30.21 -38.62
N THR A 141 -5.06 29.63 -39.62
CA THR A 141 -6.47 29.24 -39.50
C THR A 141 -6.68 27.76 -39.12
N SER A 142 -7.42 27.56 -38.02
CA SER A 142 -8.15 26.36 -37.58
C SER A 142 -7.40 25.23 -36.85
N ALA A 143 -7.34 25.35 -35.53
CA ALA A 143 -7.33 24.20 -34.63
C ALA A 143 -8.72 23.51 -34.66
N THR A 144 -8.85 22.41 -35.40
CA THR A 144 -9.96 21.45 -35.25
C THR A 144 -9.45 20.24 -34.48
N THR A 145 -9.49 20.32 -33.16
CA THR A 145 -9.40 19.16 -32.27
C THR A 145 -10.74 18.42 -32.33
N LYS A 146 -10.82 17.36 -33.13
CA LYS A 146 -11.84 16.33 -32.92
C LYS A 146 -11.41 15.49 -31.71
N PRO A 147 -12.27 15.26 -30.70
CA PRO A 147 -11.95 14.36 -29.61
C PRO A 147 -11.81 12.93 -30.15
N VAL A 148 -10.73 12.26 -29.75
CA VAL A 148 -10.50 10.84 -30.02
C VAL A 148 -11.63 10.05 -29.35
N SER A 149 -12.59 9.55 -30.13
CA SER A 149 -13.58 8.60 -29.63
C SER A 149 -12.89 7.25 -29.42
N ASN A 150 -12.66 6.89 -28.16
CA ASN A 150 -12.36 5.51 -27.79
C ASN A 150 -13.62 4.67 -28.00
N GLY A 151 -13.77 4.11 -29.20
CA GLY A 151 -14.86 3.24 -29.60
C GLY A 151 -14.38 1.87 -30.05
N LEU A 152 -13.62 1.15 -29.21
CA LEU A 152 -13.43 -0.29 -29.41
C LEU A 152 -14.70 -1.02 -28.94
N ARG A 153 -15.72 -1.07 -29.80
CA ARG A 153 -16.83 -2.01 -29.66
C ARG A 153 -16.47 -3.28 -30.43
N ALA A 154 -16.02 -4.30 -29.69
CA ALA A 154 -15.83 -5.64 -30.23
C ALA A 154 -17.17 -6.18 -30.75
N THR A 155 -17.28 -6.38 -32.06
CA THR A 155 -18.38 -7.12 -32.68
C THR A 155 -17.98 -8.58 -32.77
N PHE A 156 -18.47 -9.40 -31.84
CA PHE A 156 -18.54 -10.84 -32.02
C PHE A 156 -19.73 -11.16 -32.95
N PRO A 157 -19.58 -12.00 -33.99
CA PRO A 157 -20.73 -12.53 -34.70
C PRO A 157 -21.34 -13.69 -33.89
N THR A 158 -22.55 -13.47 -33.36
CA THR A 158 -23.43 -14.52 -32.85
C THR A 158 -24.15 -15.16 -34.05
N THR A 159 -23.80 -16.40 -34.37
CA THR A 159 -24.53 -17.26 -35.31
C THR A 159 -25.74 -17.88 -34.60
N THR A 160 -26.95 -17.50 -35.00
CA THR A 160 -28.23 -18.12 -34.63
C THR A 160 -28.41 -19.45 -35.38
N PRO A 161 -28.97 -20.51 -34.77
CA PRO A 161 -29.19 -21.80 -35.44
C PRO A 161 -30.46 -21.76 -36.31
N ALA A 162 -30.37 -22.33 -37.50
CA ALA A 162 -31.51 -22.57 -38.38
C ALA A 162 -32.18 -23.90 -38.00
N ALA A 163 -33.49 -23.85 -37.84
CA ALA A 163 -34.36 -24.99 -37.63
C ALA A 163 -34.53 -25.82 -38.91
N SER A 164 -34.44 -27.14 -38.78
CA SER A 164 -35.21 -28.16 -39.51
C SER A 164 -35.15 -29.45 -38.71
#